data_AF-A0A7S1B2G3-F1
#
_entry.id   AF-A0A7S1B2G3-F1
#
_cell.length_a   1.000
_cell.length_b   1.000
_cell.length_c   1.000
_cell.angle_alpha   90.00
_cell.angle_beta   90.00
_cell.angle_gamma   90.00
#
_symmetry.space_group_name_H-M   'P 1'
#
loop_
_entity.id
_entity.type
_entity.pdbx_description
1 polymer ?
#
loop_
_entity_poly.entity_id
_entity_poly.type
_entity_poly.pdbx_seq_one_letter_code
_entity_poly.pdbx_strand_id
1 'polypeptide(L)'
;MCDILSCFPVPEQKLLFSGSLIESPSSVDFSSQDELCVHTVTIFVDLFPTDFIATSTKKGGNGINQKIGQAASVGRKIERELNDSGYEVKSVRIATNDFPSYLVPDYDTIDLFSKKRPNEPICFEYRLSVLIEALEKHNIHHCSIGRSLSPAVTTYIPYIVKPPPILSCSA
;
A
#
# COMPACT_ATOMS: atom_id res chain seq x y z
N MET A 1 5.92 -19.67 8.08
CA MET A 1 6.79 -20.16 6.99
C MET A 1 5.91 -20.93 6.01
N CYS A 2 5.54 -20.29 4.90
CA CYS A 2 5.09 -20.94 3.67
C CYS A 2 5.45 -19.97 2.54
N ASP A 3 6.47 -20.36 1.78
CA ASP A 3 6.75 -19.89 0.43
C ASP A 3 5.64 -20.35 -0.55
N ILE A 4 5.61 -19.71 -1.72
CA ILE A 4 5.16 -20.13 -3.08
C ILE A 4 4.59 -18.86 -3.75
N LEU A 5 5.42 -18.07 -4.45
CA LEU A 5 5.90 -18.20 -5.84
C LEU A 5 4.83 -17.92 -6.92
N SER A 6 5.05 -16.85 -7.68
CA SER A 6 4.97 -16.86 -9.15
C SER A 6 5.85 -15.74 -9.75
N CYS A 7 7.17 -15.86 -9.56
CA CYS A 7 8.13 -15.28 -10.49
C CYS A 7 8.28 -16.24 -11.68
N PHE A 8 8.05 -15.74 -12.89
CA PHE A 8 8.32 -16.48 -14.12
C PHE A 8 9.82 -16.80 -14.23
N PRO A 9 10.19 -17.98 -14.80
CA PRO A 9 11.59 -18.34 -14.99
C PRO A 9 12.17 -17.55 -16.17
N VAL A 10 13.25 -16.82 -15.92
CA VAL A 10 14.19 -16.39 -16.96
C VAL A 10 15.08 -17.59 -17.27
N PRO A 11 15.16 -18.07 -18.53
CA PRO A 11 16.10 -19.13 -18.87
C PRO A 11 17.53 -18.57 -18.85
N GLU A 12 18.37 -19.15 -17.99
CA GLU A 12 19.83 -19.00 -18.08
C GLU A 12 20.32 -19.62 -19.39
N GLN A 13 20.55 -18.78 -20.40
CA GLN A 13 21.42 -19.15 -21.51
C GLN A 13 22.86 -18.75 -21.17
N LYS A 14 23.70 -19.78 -20.95
CA LYS A 14 25.15 -19.67 -20.96
C LYS A 14 25.61 -19.10 -22.31
N LEU A 15 26.01 -17.83 -22.31
CA LEU A 15 26.74 -17.24 -23.43
C LEU A 15 28.21 -17.70 -23.37
N LEU A 16 28.55 -18.64 -24.24
CA LEU A 16 29.93 -18.87 -24.67
C LEU A 16 30.37 -17.65 -25.49
N PHE A 17 31.26 -16.83 -24.95
CA PHE A 17 31.95 -15.79 -25.71
C PHE A 17 33.04 -16.44 -26.56
N SER A 18 32.77 -16.61 -27.86
CA SER A 18 33.80 -16.64 -28.90
C SER A 18 33.60 -15.43 -29.79
N GLY A 19 34.65 -14.63 -29.93
CA GLY A 19 34.60 -13.27 -30.45
C GLY A 19 34.03 -13.16 -31.86
N SER A 20 33.09 -12.23 -32.00
CA SER A 20 32.77 -11.54 -33.24
C SER A 20 32.29 -10.14 -32.85
N LEU A 21 32.80 -9.13 -33.58
CA LEU A 21 32.57 -7.70 -33.40
C LEU A 21 31.15 -7.37 -32.95
N ILE A 22 31.02 -6.78 -31.76
CA ILE A 22 29.77 -6.21 -31.26
C ILE A 22 29.57 -4.90 -32.02
N GLU A 23 28.65 -4.92 -32.99
CA GLU A 23 28.03 -3.70 -33.48
C GLU A 23 27.29 -3.05 -32.30
N SER A 24 27.56 -1.77 -32.09
CA SER A 24 26.87 -0.91 -31.14
C SER A 24 25.36 -1.10 -31.29
N PRO A 25 24.58 -1.28 -30.21
CA PRO A 25 23.13 -1.31 -30.33
C PRO A 25 22.70 0.06 -30.87
N SER A 26 22.28 0.05 -32.14
CA SER A 26 21.60 1.16 -32.80
C SER A 26 20.48 1.63 -31.88
N SER A 27 20.47 2.94 -31.63
CA SER A 27 19.40 3.69 -30.98
C SER A 27 18.02 3.08 -31.26
N VAL A 28 17.31 2.67 -30.22
CA VAL A 28 15.88 2.38 -30.32
C VAL A 28 15.22 3.70 -30.72
N ASP A 29 14.89 3.82 -32.00
CA ASP A 29 14.20 4.97 -32.55
C ASP A 29 12.74 4.91 -32.08
N PHE A 30 12.43 5.64 -31.01
CA PHE A 30 11.05 5.86 -30.54
C PHE A 30 10.34 6.87 -31.47
N SER A 31 10.37 6.63 -32.78
CA SER A 31 9.84 7.53 -33.81
C SER A 31 8.30 7.52 -33.91
N SER A 32 7.62 6.87 -32.97
CA SER A 32 6.20 7.04 -32.69
C SER A 32 6.06 7.69 -31.32
N GLN A 33 5.56 8.92 -31.29
CA GLN A 33 5.26 9.71 -30.08
C GLN A 33 4.11 9.09 -29.27
N ASP A 34 4.21 7.82 -28.91
CA ASP A 34 3.38 7.27 -27.85
C ASP A 34 3.96 7.80 -26.54
N GLU A 35 3.31 8.80 -25.95
CA GLU A 35 3.65 9.30 -24.62
C GLU A 35 3.73 8.11 -23.66
N LEU A 36 4.94 7.83 -23.14
CA LEU A 36 5.16 6.71 -22.23
C LEU A 36 4.39 7.00 -20.94
N CYS A 37 3.33 6.23 -20.72
CA CYS A 37 2.38 6.46 -19.64
C CYS A 37 2.52 5.38 -18.56
N VAL A 38 2.74 5.81 -17.32
CA VAL A 38 2.64 4.98 -16.12
C VAL A 38 1.24 5.12 -15.56
N HIS A 39 0.44 4.06 -15.69
CA HIS A 39 -0.96 4.11 -15.25
C HIS A 39 -1.11 4.30 -13.72
N THR A 40 -0.25 3.64 -12.93
CA THR A 40 -0.36 3.68 -11.47
C THR A 40 1.00 3.49 -10.80
N VAL A 41 1.31 4.34 -9.83
CA VAL A 41 2.35 4.10 -8.81
C VAL A 41 1.64 3.61 -7.54
N THR A 42 1.97 2.41 -7.08
CA THR A 42 1.39 1.85 -5.85
C THR A 42 2.44 1.79 -4.74
N ILE A 43 2.12 2.38 -3.58
CA ILE A 43 2.97 2.32 -2.39
C ILE A 43 2.37 1.34 -1.41
N PHE A 44 3.14 0.32 -1.03
CA PHE A 44 2.72 -0.64 -0.03
C PHE A 44 3.03 -0.13 1.39
N VAL A 45 2.08 -0.25 2.30
CA VAL A 45 2.18 0.23 3.69
C VAL A 45 1.73 -0.87 4.64
N ASP A 46 2.65 -1.32 5.50
CA ASP A 46 2.32 -2.21 6.60
C ASP A 46 1.67 -1.45 7.75
N LEU A 47 0.46 -1.85 8.10
CA LEU A 47 -0.35 -1.32 9.18
C LEU A 47 -0.49 -2.33 10.31
N PHE A 48 -0.50 -1.81 11.53
CA PHE A 48 -0.63 -2.56 12.78
C PHE A 48 -1.70 -1.92 13.68
N PRO A 49 -2.28 -2.68 14.63
CA PRO A 49 -3.27 -2.14 15.57
C PRO A 49 -2.76 -0.91 16.34
N THR A 50 -1.47 -0.85 16.64
CA THR A 50 -0.83 0.25 17.36
C THR A 50 -0.82 1.57 16.58
N ASP A 51 -0.96 1.53 15.25
CA ASP A 51 -0.98 2.73 14.42
C ASP A 51 -2.25 3.57 14.62
N PHE A 52 -3.32 2.95 15.15
CA PHE A 52 -4.61 3.58 15.42
C PHE A 52 -4.73 4.14 16.84
N ILE A 53 -3.72 3.93 17.68
CA ILE A 53 -3.69 4.45 19.06
C ILE A 53 -3.25 5.91 19.02
N ALA A 54 -4.08 6.80 19.59
CA ALA A 54 -3.71 8.20 19.77
C ALA A 54 -2.49 8.29 20.70
N THR A 55 -1.34 8.72 20.18
CA THR A 55 -0.15 8.92 21.00
C THR A 55 -0.34 10.14 21.88
N SER A 56 -0.32 9.97 23.21
CA SER A 56 -0.57 11.02 24.21
C SER A 56 0.40 12.22 24.20
N THR A 57 1.42 12.19 23.35
CA THR A 57 2.35 13.30 23.19
C THR A 57 1.70 14.40 22.35
N LYS A 58 1.48 15.58 22.97
CA LYS A 58 0.90 16.83 22.42
C LYS A 58 1.49 17.37 21.09
N LYS A 59 2.39 16.64 20.42
CA LYS A 59 3.02 16.99 19.12
C LYS A 59 3.08 15.82 18.12
N GLY A 60 2.60 14.62 18.46
CA GLY A 60 2.64 13.45 17.58
C GLY A 60 1.25 13.14 17.03
N GLY A 61 1.06 13.26 15.71
CA GLY A 61 -0.17 12.83 15.06
C GLY A 61 -0.39 11.32 15.25
N ASN A 62 -1.64 10.87 15.05
CA ASN A 62 -1.97 9.43 15.05
C ASN A 62 -0.96 8.68 14.15
N GLY A 63 -0.42 7.54 14.61
CA GLY A 63 0.66 6.82 13.90
C GLY A 63 0.32 6.49 12.45
N ILE A 64 -0.95 6.16 12.20
CA ILE A 64 -1.53 6.00 10.86
C ILE A 64 -1.41 7.25 9.99
N ASN A 65 -1.66 8.45 10.53
CA ASN A 65 -1.54 9.71 9.79
C ASN A 65 -0.09 9.96 9.34
N GLN A 66 0.87 9.60 10.19
CA GLN A 66 2.28 9.69 9.87
C GLN A 66 2.67 8.68 8.77
N LYS A 67 2.27 7.41 8.90
CA LYS A 67 2.57 6.38 7.90
C LYS A 67 1.99 6.69 6.54
N ILE A 68 0.71 7.05 6.48
CA ILE A 68 0.05 7.44 5.23
C ILE A 68 0.70 8.70 4.65
N GLY A 69 1.06 9.68 5.50
CA GLY A 69 1.77 10.88 5.03
C GLY A 69 3.15 10.59 4.45
N GLN A 70 3.92 9.68 5.06
CA GLN A 70 5.20 9.21 4.52
C GLN A 70 5.01 8.48 3.19
N ALA A 71 4.05 7.57 3.11
CA ALA A 71 3.73 6.84 1.88
C ALA A 71 3.31 7.78 0.74
N ALA A 72 2.45 8.75 1.03
CA ALA A 72 2.04 9.78 0.09
C ALA A 72 3.24 10.62 -0.38
N SER A 73 4.10 11.07 0.54
CA SER A 73 5.30 11.84 0.20
C SER A 73 6.26 11.06 -0.72
N VAL A 74 6.48 9.77 -0.46
CA VAL A 74 7.28 8.89 -1.31
C VAL A 74 6.63 8.72 -2.68
N GLY A 75 5.32 8.45 -2.74
CA GLY A 75 4.58 8.32 -3.99
C GLY A 75 4.66 9.58 -4.86
N ARG A 76 4.51 10.77 -4.28
CA ARG A 76 4.65 12.06 -4.98
C ARG A 76 6.07 12.34 -5.45
N LYS A 77 7.08 11.86 -4.71
CA LYS A 77 8.48 11.97 -5.13
C LYS A 77 8.73 11.10 -6.37
N ILE A 78 8.27 9.85 -6.34
CA ILE A 78 8.37 8.92 -7.49
C ILE A 78 7.62 9.49 -8.71
N GLU A 79 6.40 10.00 -8.50
CA GLU A 79 5.61 10.66 -9.54
C GLU A 79 6.38 11.80 -10.20
N ARG A 80 7.02 12.66 -9.40
CA ARG A 80 7.85 13.76 -9.92
C ARG A 80 9.05 13.26 -10.71
N GLU A 81 9.80 12.28 -10.19
CA GLU A 81 10.98 11.73 -10.87
C GLU A 81 10.61 11.06 -12.21
N LEU A 82 9.45 10.41 -12.29
CA LEU A 82 8.91 9.84 -13.53
C LEU A 82 8.51 10.94 -14.53
N ASN A 83 7.81 11.97 -14.08
CA ASN A 83 7.44 13.12 -14.91
C ASN A 83 8.68 13.86 -15.45
N ASP A 84 9.70 14.06 -14.61
CA ASP A 84 10.98 14.68 -15.01
C ASP A 84 11.74 13.81 -16.03
N SER A 85 11.48 12.50 -16.04
CA SER A 85 12.05 11.55 -17.01
C SER A 85 11.20 11.39 -18.28
N GLY A 86 10.13 12.16 -18.43
CA GLY A 86 9.25 12.15 -19.62
C GLY A 86 8.11 11.13 -19.57
N TYR A 87 7.83 10.52 -18.42
CA TYR A 87 6.67 9.63 -18.25
C TYR A 87 5.47 10.38 -17.67
N GLU A 88 4.27 10.14 -18.17
CA GLU A 88 3.05 10.65 -17.53
C GLU A 88 2.56 9.65 -16.47
N VAL A 89 2.41 10.08 -15.21
CA VAL A 89 1.81 9.25 -14.16
C VAL A 89 0.32 9.57 -14.00
N LYS A 90 -0.57 8.60 -14.26
CA LYS A 90 -2.03 8.82 -14.16
C LYS A 90 -2.56 8.79 -12.72
N SER A 91 -1.97 7.98 -11.84
CA SER A 91 -2.44 7.87 -10.46
C SER A 91 -1.38 7.38 -9.47
N VAL A 92 -1.47 7.84 -8.22
CA VAL A 92 -0.73 7.32 -7.06
C VAL A 92 -1.73 6.67 -6.11
N ARG A 93 -1.45 5.44 -5.69
CA ARG A 93 -2.32 4.63 -4.84
C ARG A 93 -1.55 4.06 -3.66
N ILE A 94 -2.27 3.73 -2.60
CA ILE A 94 -1.73 2.97 -1.47
C ILE A 94 -2.29 1.54 -1.53
N ALA A 95 -1.48 0.57 -1.14
CA ALA A 95 -1.91 -0.79 -0.82
C ALA A 95 -1.46 -1.14 0.60
N THR A 96 -2.22 -1.97 1.30
CA THR A 96 -1.88 -2.40 2.67
C THR A 96 -1.82 -3.91 2.79
N ASN A 97 -1.25 -4.39 3.89
CA ASN A 97 -1.31 -5.79 4.31
C ASN A 97 -2.77 -6.24 4.56
N ASP A 98 -2.95 -7.54 4.85
CA ASP A 98 -4.27 -8.11 5.06
C ASP A 98 -5.03 -7.42 6.20
N PHE A 99 -6.21 -6.92 5.89
CA PHE A 99 -6.97 -6.03 6.77
C PHE A 99 -7.35 -6.58 8.14
N PRO A 100 -7.58 -7.90 8.32
CA PRO A 100 -7.90 -8.42 9.64
C PRO A 100 -6.81 -8.09 10.67
N SER A 101 -5.54 -8.07 10.24
CA SER A 101 -4.39 -7.89 11.14
C SER A 101 -4.29 -6.50 11.80
N TYR A 102 -5.03 -5.50 11.30
CA TYR A 102 -4.97 -4.13 11.85
C TYR A 102 -6.32 -3.40 11.91
N LEU A 103 -7.31 -3.73 11.07
CA LEU A 103 -8.64 -3.10 11.12
C LEU A 103 -9.60 -3.82 12.06
N VAL A 104 -9.51 -5.15 12.14
CA VAL A 104 -10.43 -5.92 12.97
C VAL A 104 -9.89 -5.97 14.40
N PRO A 105 -10.73 -5.65 15.41
CA PRO A 105 -10.33 -5.82 16.80
C PRO A 105 -10.25 -7.31 17.13
N ASP A 106 -9.05 -7.78 17.47
CA ASP A 106 -8.85 -9.08 18.08
C ASP A 106 -9.38 -9.04 19.53
N TYR A 107 -10.35 -9.87 19.85
CA TYR A 107 -10.81 -10.03 21.23
C TYR A 107 -9.72 -10.64 22.14
N ASP A 108 -8.75 -11.35 21.56
CA ASP A 108 -7.68 -12.04 22.29
C ASP A 108 -6.44 -11.16 22.60
N THR A 109 -6.23 -10.02 21.93
CA THR A 109 -5.07 -9.12 22.20
C THR A 109 -5.36 -8.00 23.20
N ILE A 110 -6.57 -7.97 23.76
CA ILE A 110 -6.99 -7.01 24.80
C ILE A 110 -6.15 -7.16 26.08
N ASP A 111 -5.57 -8.34 26.32
CA ASP A 111 -4.82 -8.65 27.55
C ASP A 111 -3.36 -8.15 27.57
N LEU A 112 -2.77 -7.73 26.45
CA LEU A 112 -1.37 -7.27 26.44
C LEU A 112 -1.19 -5.81 26.86
N PHE A 113 -2.28 -5.03 26.93
CA PHE A 113 -2.24 -3.60 27.28
C PHE A 113 -2.93 -3.28 28.63
N SER A 114 -3.48 -4.29 29.31
CA SER A 114 -4.34 -4.17 30.50
C SER A 114 -3.59 -4.22 31.84
N LYS A 115 -2.60 -3.35 32.06
CA LYS A 115 -2.09 -3.11 33.43
C LYS A 115 -2.37 -1.75 34.02
N LYS A 116 -2.98 -0.79 33.30
CA LYS A 116 -3.33 0.50 33.93
C LYS A 116 -4.68 1.15 33.57
N ARG A 117 -5.41 0.75 32.52
CA ARG A 117 -6.83 1.11 32.27
C ARG A 117 -7.45 0.05 31.35
N PRO A 118 -8.74 -0.32 31.50
CA PRO A 118 -9.42 -1.17 30.54
C PRO A 118 -9.70 -0.33 29.29
N ASN A 119 -8.72 -0.23 28.40
CA ASN A 119 -8.97 0.33 27.08
C ASN A 119 -9.74 -0.73 26.31
N GLU A 120 -11.05 -0.53 26.17
CA GLU A 120 -11.90 -1.28 25.26
C GLU A 120 -11.21 -1.40 23.89
N PRO A 121 -11.33 -2.56 23.20
CA PRO A 121 -10.77 -2.71 21.88
C PRO A 121 -11.29 -1.58 20.98
N ILE A 122 -10.38 -0.82 20.37
CA ILE A 122 -10.76 0.21 19.40
C ILE A 122 -11.60 -0.48 18.32
N CYS A 123 -12.87 -0.10 18.21
CA CYS A 123 -13.82 -0.74 17.30
C CYS A 123 -13.39 -0.58 15.84
N PHE A 124 -13.82 -1.53 15.00
CA PHE A 124 -13.52 -1.56 13.58
C PHE A 124 -13.90 -0.25 12.88
N GLU A 125 -15.06 0.31 13.20
CA GLU A 125 -15.59 1.53 12.59
C GLU A 125 -14.68 2.74 12.85
N TYR A 126 -14.12 2.84 14.05
CA TYR A 126 -13.17 3.89 14.38
C TYR A 126 -11.85 3.71 13.62
N ARG A 127 -11.30 2.49 13.56
CA ARG A 127 -10.05 2.25 12.81
C ARG A 127 -10.25 2.58 11.33
N LEU A 128 -11.38 2.17 10.77
CA LEU A 128 -11.75 2.47 9.40
C LEU A 128 -11.89 3.98 9.16
N SER A 129 -12.57 4.71 10.04
CA SER A 129 -12.74 6.17 9.88
C SER A 129 -11.40 6.90 9.96
N VAL A 130 -10.53 6.52 10.90
CA VAL A 130 -9.20 7.14 11.05
C VAL A 130 -8.31 6.85 9.82
N LEU A 131 -8.41 5.65 9.22
CA LEU A 131 -7.71 5.35 7.98
C LEU A 131 -8.21 6.23 6.82
N ILE A 132 -9.53 6.37 6.66
CA ILE A 132 -10.13 7.22 5.63
C ILE A 132 -9.69 8.67 5.81
N GLU A 133 -9.81 9.22 7.01
CA GLU A 133 -9.37 10.58 7.33
C GLU A 133 -7.89 10.81 7.02
N ALA A 134 -7.03 9.82 7.29
CA ALA A 134 -5.61 9.90 6.95
C ALA A 134 -5.38 9.91 5.44
N LEU A 135 -6.10 9.08 4.67
CA LEU A 135 -6.00 9.03 3.21
C LEU A 135 -6.49 10.33 2.57
N GLU A 136 -7.64 10.84 3.01
CA GLU A 136 -8.22 12.10 2.54
C GLU A 136 -7.30 13.29 2.83
N LYS A 137 -6.77 13.38 4.05
CA LYS A 137 -5.84 14.45 4.44
C LYS A 137 -4.61 14.53 3.54
N HIS A 138 -4.13 13.39 3.05
CA HIS A 138 -2.95 13.29 2.20
C HIS A 138 -3.28 13.18 0.70
N ASN A 139 -4.52 13.46 0.30
CA ASN A 139 -5.01 13.41 -1.08
C ASN A 139 -4.75 12.07 -1.78
N ILE A 140 -4.99 10.97 -1.07
CA ILE A 140 -4.95 9.61 -1.63
C ILE A 140 -6.37 9.22 -2.01
N HIS A 141 -6.63 9.13 -3.30
CA HIS A 141 -7.96 8.86 -3.85
C HIS A 141 -8.30 7.37 -3.93
N HIS A 142 -7.31 6.49 -3.77
CA HIS A 142 -7.52 5.05 -3.79
C HIS A 142 -6.51 4.31 -2.90
N CYS A 143 -7.04 3.46 -2.03
CA CYS A 143 -6.31 2.55 -1.16
C CYS A 143 -6.87 1.13 -1.34
N SER A 144 -6.01 0.21 -1.77
CA SER A 144 -6.31 -1.22 -1.80
C SER A 144 -5.98 -1.83 -0.45
N ILE A 145 -7.01 -2.12 0.32
CA ILE A 145 -6.92 -2.87 1.56
C ILE A 145 -6.67 -4.35 1.21
N GLY A 146 -5.74 -4.99 1.92
CA GLY A 146 -5.34 -6.38 1.69
C GLY A 146 -6.49 -7.38 1.86
N ARG A 147 -6.22 -8.68 1.67
CA ARG A 147 -7.27 -9.69 1.49
C ARG A 147 -8.02 -10.00 2.78
N SER A 148 -9.23 -10.56 2.65
CA SER A 148 -9.89 -11.24 3.77
C SER A 148 -9.23 -12.61 4.00
N LEU A 149 -8.79 -12.88 5.25
CA LEU A 149 -8.12 -14.15 5.57
C LEU A 149 -9.07 -15.24 6.05
N SER A 150 -10.33 -14.92 6.32
CA SER A 150 -11.32 -15.90 6.79
C SER A 150 -12.77 -15.49 6.49
N PRO A 151 -13.70 -16.46 6.37
CA PRO A 151 -15.13 -16.19 6.20
C PRO A 151 -15.78 -15.42 7.35
N ALA A 152 -15.22 -15.47 8.56
CA ALA A 152 -15.73 -14.68 9.68
C ALA A 152 -15.51 -13.18 9.46
N VAL A 153 -14.40 -12.84 8.80
CA VAL A 153 -13.94 -11.46 8.63
C VAL A 153 -14.47 -10.83 7.33
N THR A 154 -15.00 -11.63 6.39
CA THR A 154 -15.71 -11.10 5.21
C THR A 154 -16.95 -10.29 5.56
N THR A 155 -17.50 -10.48 6.77
CA THR A 155 -18.62 -9.68 7.30
C THR A 155 -18.31 -8.18 7.38
N TYR A 156 -17.02 -7.80 7.45
CA TYR A 156 -16.57 -6.41 7.47
C TYR A 156 -16.45 -5.78 6.07
N ILE A 157 -16.40 -6.57 4.99
CA ILE A 157 -16.23 -6.07 3.62
C ILE A 157 -17.29 -5.03 3.23
N PRO A 158 -18.60 -5.24 3.50
CA PRO A 158 -19.61 -4.23 3.19
C PRO A 158 -19.34 -2.87 3.83
N TYR A 159 -18.73 -2.84 5.02
CA TYR A 159 -18.40 -1.60 5.72
C TYR A 159 -17.15 -0.93 5.14
N ILE A 160 -16.23 -1.69 4.57
CA ILE A 160 -15.03 -1.17 3.88
C ILE A 160 -15.42 -0.49 2.56
N VAL A 161 -16.36 -1.08 1.81
CA VAL A 161 -16.73 -0.62 0.46
C VAL A 161 -17.88 0.39 0.42
N LYS A 162 -18.62 0.55 1.52
CA LYS A 162 -19.76 1.49 1.63
C LYS A 162 -19.38 2.99 1.68
N PRO A 163 -18.26 3.42 2.31
CA PRO A 163 -17.78 4.80 2.23
C PRO A 163 -17.56 5.25 0.78
N PRO A 164 -17.35 6.56 0.51
CA PRO A 164 -16.93 7.02 -0.81
C PRO A 164 -15.76 6.18 -1.34
N PRO A 165 -15.58 6.01 -2.66
CA PRO A 165 -14.77 4.95 -3.28
C PRO A 165 -13.24 5.15 -3.15
N ILE A 166 -12.78 5.50 -1.94
CA ILE A 166 -11.38 5.63 -1.54
C ILE A 166 -10.83 4.24 -1.21
N LEU A 167 -11.66 3.33 -0.69
CA LEU A 167 -11.23 2.00 -0.26
C LEU A 167 -11.75 0.92 -1.20
N SER A 168 -10.88 -0.02 -1.54
CA SER A 168 -11.25 -1.30 -2.14
C SER A 168 -10.57 -2.43 -1.38
N CYS A 169 -11.19 -3.60 -1.36
CA CYS A 169 -10.59 -4.80 -0.78
C CYS A 169 -10.91 -6.01 -1.68
N SER A 170 -9.98 -6.95 -1.75
CA SER A 170 -10.23 -8.25 -2.38
C SER A 170 -10.85 -9.22 -1.36
N ALA A 171 -11.91 -9.90 -1.78
CA ALA A 171 -12.52 -10.99 -1.03
C ALA A 171 -11.58 -12.19 -0.95
#